data_AF-A0AAV9IJ31-F1
#
_entry.id   AF-A0AAV9IJ31-F1
#
_cell.length_a   1.000
_cell.length_b   1.000
_cell.length_c   1.000
_cell.angle_alpha   90.00
_cell.angle_beta   90.00
_cell.angle_gamma   90.00
#
_symmetry.space_group_name_H-M   'P 1'
#
loop_
_entity.id
_entity.type
_entity.pdbx_description
1 polymer ?
#
loop_
_entity_poly.entity_id
_entity_poly.type
_entity_poly.pdbx_seq_one_letter_code
_entity_poly.pdbx_strand_id
1 'polypeptide(L)'
;MDSLESGFSCCICLQETPNLVELFPCHHKNVCSTCACRLETKLCPTCRVEVDFVGLNFDSTTKDCKKSESFSYPTAFFGIPLNLILEYRLKTIRKLVASTFQVCFVGSSGIPLHKISSQVFGEFTRKLDTKSDLEERENCDNVERTRSFEDSFISQSKSDDGGDSMEYLLELFFDTSECTRHYFPNAFVNGRSLRFNCFAFWEFLRILRSTEVSDGILPDFVVTCIDSRNEKCIQETVKMQEIMTGVYKLHRRKLYNIWLDVSGSKFKEEKTKSQFRKTLHSMTQVDLPCRIFALPKSLSKNDSTYLVDVIVQMCVQSRKEFTLE
;
A
#
# COMPACT_ATOMS: atom_id res chain seq x y z
N MET A 1 -44.04 6.52 20.45
CA MET A 1 -43.23 7.63 19.92
C MET A 1 -41.81 7.16 20.01
N ASP A 2 -41.36 6.52 18.94
CA ASP A 2 -40.04 5.91 18.84
C ASP A 2 -38.99 7.02 18.82
N SER A 3 -38.17 7.06 19.87
CA SER A 3 -36.98 7.88 19.90
C SER A 3 -36.02 7.36 18.84
N LEU A 4 -35.90 8.10 17.72
CA LEU A 4 -34.82 7.91 16.76
C LEU A 4 -33.49 8.07 17.51
N GLU A 5 -32.89 6.96 17.92
CA GLU A 5 -31.46 6.89 18.16
C GLU A 5 -30.80 7.17 16.81
N SER A 6 -30.42 8.42 16.57
CA SER A 6 -29.60 8.77 15.41
C SER A 6 -28.25 8.11 15.61
N GLY A 7 -28.06 6.94 14.98
CA GLY A 7 -26.79 6.25 14.95
C GLY A 7 -25.68 7.21 14.56
N PHE A 8 -24.69 7.36 15.43
CA PHE A 8 -23.50 8.15 15.17
C PHE A 8 -22.73 7.48 14.03
N SER A 9 -22.80 8.05 12.83
CA SER A 9 -22.12 7.54 11.64
C SER A 9 -20.91 8.40 11.27
N CYS A 10 -19.82 7.73 10.87
CA CYS A 10 -18.63 8.42 10.38
C CYS A 10 -18.92 9.08 9.03
N CYS A 11 -18.64 10.37 8.88
CA CYS A 11 -18.90 11.11 7.64
C CYS A 11 -17.99 10.73 6.46
N ILE A 12 -16.95 9.90 6.69
CA ILE A 12 -16.01 9.44 5.66
C ILE A 12 -16.41 8.05 5.17
N CYS A 13 -16.49 7.05 6.05
CA CYS A 13 -16.84 5.67 5.65
C CYS A 13 -18.35 5.37 5.71
N LEU A 14 -19.16 6.28 6.26
CA LEU A 14 -20.60 6.14 6.46
C LEU A 14 -21.01 4.94 7.32
N GLN A 15 -20.06 4.33 8.03
CA GLN A 15 -20.32 3.26 8.98
C GLN A 15 -20.78 3.83 10.30
N GLU A 16 -21.81 3.22 10.89
CA GLU A 16 -22.21 3.47 12.27
C GLU A 16 -21.12 2.99 13.21
N THR A 17 -20.69 3.87 14.11
CA THR A 17 -19.65 3.54 15.09
C THR A 17 -19.89 4.32 16.37
N PRO A 18 -19.85 3.66 17.54
CA PRO A 18 -19.99 4.34 18.82
C PRO A 18 -18.78 5.25 19.12
N ASN A 19 -17.64 5.01 18.47
CA ASN A 19 -16.35 5.59 18.83
C ASN A 19 -15.93 6.67 17.82
N LEU A 20 -16.75 7.71 17.67
CA LEU A 20 -16.35 8.89 16.90
C LEU A 20 -15.31 9.70 17.68
N VAL A 21 -14.24 10.08 16.98
CA VAL A 21 -13.18 10.92 17.52
C VAL A 21 -13.55 12.39 17.40
N GLU A 22 -13.04 13.20 18.31
CA GLU A 22 -13.20 14.65 18.29
C GLU A 22 -11.99 15.31 17.60
N LEU A 23 -12.23 16.16 16.60
CA LEU A 23 -11.17 16.84 15.85
C LEU A 23 -10.93 18.27 16.37
N PHE A 24 -9.71 18.58 16.78
CA PHE A 24 -9.35 19.90 17.33
C PHE A 24 -8.63 20.76 16.29
N PRO A 25 -8.87 22.08 16.26
CA PRO A 25 -9.61 22.88 17.24
C PRO A 25 -11.12 23.03 16.94
N CYS A 26 -11.63 22.42 15.87
CA CYS A 26 -13.01 22.63 15.43
C CYS A 26 -14.10 21.87 16.21
N HIS A 27 -13.71 20.95 17.10
CA HIS A 27 -14.57 20.11 17.95
C HIS A 27 -15.61 19.24 17.23
N HIS A 28 -15.46 19.01 15.93
CA HIS A 28 -16.37 18.11 15.19
C HIS A 28 -16.14 16.66 15.62
N LYS A 29 -17.23 15.98 16.03
CA LYS A 29 -17.28 14.55 16.41
C LYS A 29 -18.02 13.73 15.34
N ASN A 30 -17.42 13.57 14.17
CA ASN A 30 -18.08 12.93 13.04
C ASN A 30 -17.18 12.03 12.20
N VAL A 31 -15.98 11.71 12.71
CA VAL A 31 -15.02 10.82 12.03
C VAL A 31 -14.70 9.67 12.99
N CYS A 32 -14.62 8.43 12.50
CA CYS A 32 -14.13 7.30 13.32
C CYS A 32 -12.60 7.30 13.41
N SER A 33 -12.02 6.60 14.38
CA SER A 33 -10.56 6.54 14.56
C SER A 33 -9.83 6.04 13.31
N THR A 34 -10.33 5.00 12.64
CA THR A 34 -9.78 4.48 11.37
C THR A 34 -9.74 5.54 10.27
N CYS A 35 -10.80 6.35 10.13
CA CYS A 35 -10.86 7.39 9.12
C CYS A 35 -10.03 8.63 9.50
N ALA A 36 -9.78 8.87 10.78
CA ALA A 36 -8.87 9.93 11.23
C ALA A 36 -7.44 9.70 10.71
N CYS A 37 -7.00 8.43 10.64
CA CYS A 37 -5.73 8.04 10.01
C CYS A 37 -5.63 8.39 8.52
N ARG A 38 -6.75 8.72 7.86
CA ARG A 38 -6.82 9.00 6.42
C ARG A 38 -6.86 10.49 6.10
N LEU A 39 -6.78 11.36 7.11
CA LEU A 39 -6.80 12.81 6.94
C LEU A 39 -5.47 13.36 6.41
N GLU A 40 -5.10 13.00 5.18
CA GLU A 40 -3.82 13.39 4.55
C GLU A 40 -3.63 14.90 4.42
N THR A 41 -4.72 15.64 4.20
CA THR A 41 -4.70 17.10 4.10
C THR A 41 -4.66 17.79 5.46
N LYS A 42 -4.73 17.03 6.56
CA LYS A 42 -4.92 17.55 7.93
C LYS A 42 -6.11 18.49 8.06
N LEU A 43 -7.10 18.42 7.18
CA LEU A 43 -8.29 19.26 7.26
C LEU A 43 -9.49 18.47 7.78
N CYS A 44 -10.30 19.10 8.61
CA CYS A 44 -11.59 18.56 9.03
C CYS A 44 -12.49 18.36 7.80
N PRO A 45 -13.06 17.17 7.58
CA PRO A 45 -13.92 16.91 6.43
C PRO A 45 -15.21 17.76 6.43
N THR A 46 -15.63 18.25 7.59
CA THR A 46 -16.86 19.05 7.78
C THR A 46 -16.64 20.52 7.49
N CYS A 47 -15.69 21.14 8.18
CA CYS A 47 -15.51 22.59 8.19
C CYS A 47 -14.22 23.06 7.52
N ARG A 48 -13.37 22.13 7.06
CA ARG A 48 -12.09 22.38 6.39
C ARG A 48 -11.07 23.17 7.22
N VAL A 49 -11.30 23.33 8.53
CA VAL A 49 -10.31 23.84 9.48
C VAL A 49 -9.19 22.80 9.64
N GLU A 50 -7.94 23.27 9.75
CA GLU A 50 -6.78 22.40 10.02
C GLU A 50 -6.92 21.69 11.37
N VAL A 51 -6.53 20.42 11.39
CA VAL A 51 -6.69 19.52 12.53
C VAL A 51 -5.33 19.27 13.17
N ASP A 52 -5.20 19.72 14.40
CA ASP A 52 -3.96 19.57 15.19
C ASP A 52 -3.97 18.28 16.00
N PHE A 53 -5.11 17.97 16.63
CA PHE A 53 -5.25 16.83 17.55
C PHE A 53 -6.53 16.04 17.27
N VAL A 54 -6.45 14.75 17.58
CA VAL A 54 -7.57 13.81 17.60
C VAL A 54 -7.80 13.41 19.06
N GLY A 55 -8.95 13.79 19.60
CA GLY A 55 -9.40 13.41 20.94
C GLY A 55 -10.08 12.05 20.93
N LEU A 56 -9.61 11.13 21.76
CA LEU A 56 -10.26 9.86 22.01
C LEU A 56 -11.29 10.03 23.13
N ASN A 57 -12.56 9.71 22.85
CA ASN A 57 -13.60 9.69 23.86
C ASN A 57 -13.64 8.28 24.48
N PHE A 58 -13.17 8.14 25.71
CA PHE A 58 -13.38 6.94 26.50
C PHE A 58 -14.71 7.09 27.24
N ASP A 59 -15.78 6.53 26.68
CA ASP A 59 -17.06 6.51 27.39
C ASP A 59 -16.93 5.67 28.65
N SER A 60 -17.06 6.31 29.82
CA SER A 60 -16.96 5.69 31.14
C SER A 60 -18.18 4.83 31.51
N THR A 61 -18.97 4.37 30.54
CA THR A 61 -20.20 3.60 30.77
C THR A 61 -19.95 2.09 30.75
N THR A 62 -18.95 1.60 31.48
CA THR A 62 -18.91 0.20 31.94
C THR A 62 -19.74 0.09 33.21
N LYS A 63 -21.07 0.06 33.06
CA LYS A 63 -21.99 -0.14 34.21
C LYS A 63 -22.07 -1.58 34.72
N ASP A 64 -21.34 -2.55 34.17
CA ASP A 64 -21.45 -3.97 34.56
C ASP A 64 -20.13 -4.75 34.69
N CYS A 65 -19.00 -4.10 35.01
CA CYS A 65 -17.80 -4.83 35.45
C CYS A 65 -17.77 -4.93 36.98
N LYS A 66 -18.27 -6.07 37.50
CA LYS A 66 -18.16 -6.45 38.91
C LYS A 66 -16.68 -6.57 39.30
N LYS A 67 -16.25 -5.68 40.21
CA LYS A 67 -15.14 -5.83 41.16
C LYS A 67 -14.04 -6.83 40.80
N SER A 68 -13.10 -6.40 39.98
CA SER A 68 -11.69 -6.76 40.14
C SER A 68 -10.86 -5.58 39.63
N GLU A 69 -10.18 -4.93 40.58
CA GLU A 69 -9.13 -3.93 40.42
C GLU A 69 -9.50 -2.67 39.61
N SER A 70 -9.79 -1.61 40.38
CA SER A 70 -10.08 -0.27 39.88
C SER A 70 -8.86 0.39 39.26
N PHE A 71 -8.68 0.22 37.95
CA PHE A 71 -7.88 1.16 37.15
C PHE A 71 -8.75 2.38 36.84
N SER A 72 -8.55 3.46 37.59
CA SER A 72 -9.13 4.76 37.28
C SER A 72 -8.34 5.38 36.13
N TYR A 73 -8.91 5.38 34.92
CA TYR A 73 -8.39 6.20 33.82
C TYR A 73 -8.47 7.68 34.22
N PRO A 74 -7.45 8.50 33.95
CA PRO A 74 -7.52 9.94 34.21
C PRO A 74 -8.70 10.55 33.44
N THR A 75 -9.54 11.32 34.12
CA THR A 75 -10.63 12.14 33.54
C THR A 75 -10.11 13.31 32.68
N ALA A 76 -8.82 13.30 32.33
CA ALA A 76 -8.17 14.31 31.50
C ALA A 76 -8.27 13.90 30.04
N PHE A 77 -8.75 14.84 29.22
CA PHE A 77 -8.73 14.78 27.76
C PHE A 77 -7.42 14.20 27.23
N PHE A 78 -7.48 13.07 26.52
CA PHE A 78 -6.33 12.47 25.84
C PHE A 78 -6.39 12.83 24.35
N GLY A 79 -5.76 13.94 23.99
CA GLY A 79 -5.59 14.38 22.61
C GLY A 79 -4.29 13.86 22.02
N ILE A 80 -4.36 13.17 20.89
CA ILE A 80 -3.20 12.67 20.17
C ILE A 80 -2.94 13.61 18.98
N PRO A 81 -1.72 14.14 18.80
CA PRO A 81 -1.41 14.96 17.63
C PRO A 81 -1.69 14.21 16.33
N LEU A 82 -2.40 14.83 15.37
CA LEU A 82 -2.70 14.19 14.09
C LEU A 82 -1.43 13.80 13.34
N ASN A 83 -0.38 14.64 13.42
CA ASN A 83 0.92 14.34 12.83
C ASN A 83 1.49 13.01 13.32
N LEU A 84 1.35 12.71 14.61
CA LEU A 84 1.87 11.49 15.20
C LEU A 84 1.12 10.25 14.68
N ILE A 85 -0.20 10.36 14.48
CA ILE A 85 -1.03 9.30 13.87
C ILE A 85 -0.60 9.07 12.41
N LEU A 86 -0.41 10.15 11.66
CA LEU A 86 0.03 10.07 10.26
C LEU A 86 1.45 9.50 10.13
N GLU A 87 2.37 9.88 11.03
CA GLU A 87 3.72 9.33 11.11
C GLU A 87 3.70 7.84 11.45
N TYR A 88 2.88 7.42 12.42
CA TYR A 88 2.70 6.01 12.76
C TYR A 88 2.18 5.21 11.56
N ARG A 89 1.14 5.71 10.89
CA ARG A 89 0.63 5.10 9.64
C ARG A 89 1.75 4.94 8.60
N LEU A 90 2.53 5.99 8.35
CA LEU A 90 3.64 5.95 7.40
C LEU A 90 4.74 4.97 7.83
N LYS A 91 5.06 4.91 9.13
CA LYS A 91 6.01 3.94 9.71
C LYS A 91 5.54 2.50 9.46
N THR A 92 4.26 2.21 9.71
CA THR A 92 3.67 0.88 9.47
C THR A 92 3.68 0.51 8.00
N ILE A 93 3.30 1.42 7.11
CA ILE A 93 3.37 1.20 5.67
C ILE A 93 4.83 0.93 5.24
N ARG A 94 5.81 1.72 5.71
CA ARG A 94 7.23 1.52 5.40
C ARG A 94 7.74 0.16 5.88
N LYS A 95 7.38 -0.27 7.09
CA LYS A 95 7.71 -1.61 7.63
C LYS A 95 7.17 -2.72 6.70
N LEU A 96 5.93 -2.58 6.24
CA LEU A 96 5.29 -3.56 5.35
C LEU A 96 5.94 -3.58 3.95
N VAL A 97 6.25 -2.42 3.40
CA VAL A 97 6.94 -2.30 2.11
C VAL A 97 8.36 -2.82 2.18
N ALA A 98 9.09 -2.57 3.27
CA ALA A 98 10.43 -3.10 3.47
C ALA A 98 10.45 -4.64 3.46
N SER A 99 9.38 -5.30 3.92
CA SER A 99 9.26 -6.76 3.95
C SER A 99 8.59 -7.37 2.71
N THR A 100 7.94 -6.56 1.87
CA THR A 100 7.16 -7.05 0.70
C THR A 100 7.58 -6.36 -0.59
N PHE A 101 8.05 -7.12 -1.58
CA PHE A 101 8.40 -6.58 -2.91
C PHE A 101 7.15 -6.09 -3.65
N GLN A 102 7.19 -4.84 -4.11
CA GLN A 102 6.10 -4.17 -4.80
C GLN A 102 6.32 -4.27 -6.32
N VAL A 103 5.47 -5.03 -7.00
CA VAL A 103 5.53 -5.26 -8.45
C VAL A 103 4.26 -4.71 -9.10
N CYS A 104 4.40 -3.82 -10.07
CA CYS A 104 3.28 -3.20 -10.76
C CYS A 104 3.23 -3.56 -12.24
N PHE A 105 2.07 -4.04 -12.69
CA PHE A 105 1.72 -4.21 -14.10
C PHE A 105 1.05 -2.95 -14.59
N VAL A 106 1.59 -2.36 -15.64
CA VAL A 106 1.09 -1.11 -16.20
C VAL A 106 0.90 -1.24 -17.71
N GLY A 107 -0.11 -0.57 -18.25
CA GLY A 107 -0.35 -0.58 -19.69
C GLY A 107 -1.44 0.40 -20.10
N SER A 108 -1.61 0.55 -21.42
CA SER A 108 -2.71 1.33 -21.99
C SER A 108 -4.07 0.71 -21.61
N SER A 109 -5.13 1.52 -21.58
CA SER A 109 -6.48 1.10 -21.17
C SER A 109 -7.05 -0.06 -21.99
N GLY A 110 -6.56 -0.30 -23.21
CA GLY A 110 -6.99 -1.42 -24.06
C GLY A 110 -6.34 -2.76 -23.71
N ILE A 111 -5.36 -2.79 -22.81
CA ILE A 111 -4.62 -4.01 -22.46
C ILE A 111 -5.30 -4.71 -21.27
N PRO A 112 -5.60 -6.02 -21.35
CA PRO A 112 -6.24 -6.76 -20.27
C PRO A 112 -5.24 -7.15 -19.18
N LEU A 113 -4.75 -6.17 -18.41
CA LEU A 113 -3.68 -6.31 -17.43
C LEU A 113 -3.90 -7.43 -16.42
N HIS A 114 -5.10 -7.54 -15.84
CA HIS A 114 -5.43 -8.59 -14.88
C HIS A 114 -5.30 -10.00 -15.49
N LYS A 115 -5.72 -10.18 -16.74
CA LYS A 115 -5.58 -11.46 -17.44
C LYS A 115 -4.11 -11.81 -17.64
N ILE A 116 -3.30 -10.81 -18.01
CA ILE A 116 -1.86 -10.97 -18.23
C ILE A 116 -1.15 -11.29 -16.92
N SER A 117 -1.42 -10.55 -15.85
CA SER A 117 -0.82 -10.81 -14.54
C SER A 117 -1.20 -12.21 -14.03
N SER A 118 -2.47 -12.61 -14.18
CA SER A 118 -2.91 -13.96 -13.81
C SER A 118 -2.27 -15.04 -14.68
N GLN A 119 -1.97 -14.76 -15.95
CA GLN A 119 -1.25 -15.71 -16.81
C GLN A 119 0.22 -15.87 -16.39
N VAL A 120 0.88 -14.78 -16.00
CA VAL A 120 2.31 -14.80 -15.60
C VAL A 120 2.50 -15.42 -14.21
N PHE A 121 1.59 -15.16 -13.27
CA PHE A 121 1.75 -15.60 -11.88
C PHE A 121 0.81 -16.71 -11.46
N GLY A 122 -0.21 -17.07 -12.25
CA GLY A 122 -1.29 -17.94 -11.81
C GLY A 122 -0.84 -19.24 -11.16
N GLU A 123 0.24 -19.85 -11.66
CA GLU A 123 0.81 -21.08 -11.11
C GLU A 123 1.78 -20.89 -9.93
N PHE A 124 2.26 -19.66 -9.70
CA PHE A 124 3.28 -19.32 -8.70
C PHE A 124 2.69 -18.56 -7.51
N THR A 125 1.49 -18.00 -7.66
CA THR A 125 0.67 -17.56 -6.55
C THR A 125 0.07 -18.78 -5.87
N ARG A 126 0.65 -19.19 -4.73
CA ARG A 126 -0.24 -19.58 -3.63
C ARG A 126 -1.05 -18.33 -3.32
N LYS A 127 -2.34 -18.34 -3.64
CA LYS A 127 -3.25 -17.33 -3.12
C LYS A 127 -3.19 -17.49 -1.60
N LEU A 128 -2.57 -16.54 -0.92
CA LEU A 128 -2.78 -16.37 0.50
C LEU A 128 -4.26 -16.02 0.61
N ASP A 129 -5.07 -16.94 1.13
CA ASP A 129 -6.48 -16.67 1.32
C ASP A 129 -6.57 -15.57 2.38
N THR A 130 -6.80 -14.35 1.91
CA THR A 130 -6.84 -13.13 2.73
C THR A 130 -7.93 -13.13 3.80
N LYS A 131 -8.66 -14.23 4.00
CA LYS A 131 -9.59 -14.40 5.10
C LYS A 131 -9.07 -15.40 6.13
N SER A 132 -8.69 -16.62 5.75
CA SER A 132 -8.21 -17.60 6.73
C SER A 132 -6.85 -17.24 7.33
N ASP A 133 -5.90 -16.78 6.51
CA ASP A 133 -4.52 -16.54 6.97
C ASP A 133 -4.37 -15.17 7.65
N LEU A 134 -5.29 -14.24 7.37
CA LEU A 134 -5.39 -12.96 8.07
C LEU A 134 -6.22 -13.09 9.35
N GLU A 135 -7.31 -13.87 9.37
CA GLU A 135 -8.08 -14.13 10.60
C GLU A 135 -7.32 -15.03 11.58
N GLU A 136 -6.51 -16.00 11.13
CA GLU A 136 -5.65 -16.79 12.03
C GLU A 136 -4.48 -15.99 12.61
N ARG A 137 -3.90 -15.05 11.84
CA ARG A 137 -2.89 -14.11 12.35
C ARG A 137 -3.49 -13.03 13.23
N GLU A 138 -4.62 -12.43 12.83
CA GLU A 138 -5.35 -11.47 13.65
C GLU A 138 -5.87 -12.11 14.93
N ASN A 139 -6.30 -13.38 14.92
CA ASN A 139 -6.70 -14.08 16.14
C ASN A 139 -5.51 -14.48 17.03
N CYS A 140 -4.38 -14.93 16.48
CA CYS A 140 -3.17 -15.15 17.29
C CYS A 140 -2.66 -13.83 17.90
N ASP A 141 -2.56 -12.78 17.08
CA ASP A 141 -2.10 -11.48 17.52
C ASP A 141 -3.10 -10.87 18.52
N ASN A 142 -4.42 -10.99 18.35
CA ASN A 142 -5.41 -10.47 19.30
C ASN A 142 -5.43 -11.23 20.64
N VAL A 143 -5.24 -12.55 20.63
CA VAL A 143 -5.20 -13.37 21.86
C VAL A 143 -3.90 -13.16 22.64
N GLU A 144 -2.76 -12.95 21.96
CA GLU A 144 -1.50 -12.54 22.60
C GLU A 144 -1.49 -11.05 23.01
N ARG A 145 -2.14 -10.15 22.26
CA ARG A 145 -2.34 -8.72 22.59
C ARG A 145 -3.15 -8.51 23.88
N THR A 146 -4.20 -9.31 24.09
CA THR A 146 -5.05 -9.19 25.30
C THR A 146 -4.33 -9.71 26.55
N ARG A 147 -3.48 -10.74 26.41
CA ARG A 147 -2.64 -11.25 27.52
C ARG A 147 -1.44 -10.37 27.83
N SER A 148 -0.79 -9.81 26.81
CA SER A 148 0.31 -8.86 27.00
C SER A 148 -0.14 -7.52 27.59
N PHE A 149 -1.40 -7.12 27.42
CA PHE A 149 -2.00 -5.98 28.11
C PHE A 149 -1.97 -6.14 29.64
N GLU A 150 -2.32 -7.33 30.16
CA GLU A 150 -2.27 -7.62 31.60
C GLU A 150 -0.83 -7.65 32.13
N ASP A 151 0.11 -8.25 31.38
CA ASP A 151 1.49 -8.41 31.84
C ASP A 151 2.36 -7.13 31.69
N SER A 152 2.16 -6.33 30.64
CA SER A 152 2.99 -5.13 30.36
C SER A 152 2.57 -3.90 31.15
N PHE A 153 1.26 -3.71 31.40
CA PHE A 153 0.76 -2.58 32.19
C PHE A 153 1.10 -2.71 33.67
N ILE A 154 1.23 -3.94 34.18
CA ILE A 154 1.68 -4.21 35.56
C ILE A 154 3.21 -4.03 35.69
N SER A 155 3.98 -4.21 34.62
CA SER A 155 5.45 -4.18 34.65
C SER A 155 6.11 -2.86 34.23
N GLN A 156 5.39 -1.91 33.62
CA GLN A 156 5.93 -0.62 33.14
C GLN A 156 6.10 0.49 34.22
N SER A 157 5.96 0.17 35.51
CA SER A 157 6.25 1.15 36.57
C SER A 157 7.74 1.49 36.76
N LYS A 158 8.66 0.98 35.90
CA LYS A 158 10.12 1.10 36.13
C LYS A 158 11.06 1.25 34.92
N SER A 159 10.63 1.56 33.69
CA SER A 159 11.57 1.78 32.57
C SER A 159 11.31 3.06 31.77
N ASP A 160 12.37 3.86 31.66
CA ASP A 160 12.45 5.21 31.11
C ASP A 160 12.69 5.19 29.58
N ASP A 161 11.80 4.52 28.83
CA ASP A 161 11.80 4.57 27.35
C ASP A 161 10.38 4.84 26.84
N GLY A 162 9.99 6.12 26.82
CA GLY A 162 8.63 6.57 26.49
C GLY A 162 8.19 6.37 25.04
N GLY A 163 9.07 5.86 24.16
CA GLY A 163 8.77 5.62 22.75
C GLY A 163 7.84 4.43 22.51
N ASP A 164 8.04 3.32 23.24
CA ASP A 164 7.28 2.09 23.04
C ASP A 164 5.83 2.20 23.55
N SER A 165 5.60 3.00 24.60
CA SER A 165 4.25 3.20 25.16
C SER A 165 3.32 3.93 24.18
N MET A 166 3.82 4.94 23.46
CA MET A 166 3.00 5.70 22.51
C MET A 166 2.70 4.93 21.23
N GLU A 167 3.66 4.16 20.70
CA GLU A 167 3.41 3.30 19.52
C GLU A 167 2.35 2.24 19.83
N TYR A 168 2.38 1.67 21.04
CA TYR A 168 1.36 0.73 21.51
C TYR A 168 -0.04 1.36 21.61
N LEU A 169 -0.15 2.59 22.15
CA LEU A 169 -1.43 3.31 22.17
C LEU A 169 -1.97 3.58 20.76
N LEU A 170 -1.08 3.93 19.82
CA LEU A 170 -1.48 4.15 18.43
C LEU A 170 -1.97 2.85 17.78
N GLU A 171 -1.30 1.73 18.02
CA GLU A 171 -1.75 0.41 17.55
C GLU A 171 -3.12 0.03 18.12
N LEU A 172 -3.37 0.33 19.40
CA LEU A 172 -4.63 -0.01 20.07
C LEU A 172 -5.83 0.81 19.57
N PHE A 173 -5.63 2.10 19.32
CA PHE A 173 -6.74 3.02 19.01
C PHE A 173 -6.94 3.31 17.53
N PHE A 174 -5.90 3.13 16.72
CA PHE A 174 -5.92 3.48 15.31
C PHE A 174 -5.68 2.26 14.44
N ASP A 175 -6.78 1.76 13.88
CA ASP A 175 -6.69 0.72 12.88
C ASP A 175 -6.07 1.25 11.58
N THR A 176 -4.86 0.76 11.26
CA THR A 176 -4.15 1.05 10.02
C THR A 176 -4.30 -0.06 8.98
N SER A 177 -5.04 -1.12 9.27
CA SER A 177 -5.23 -2.30 8.40
C SER A 177 -5.74 -1.89 7.01
N GLU A 178 -6.75 -1.02 6.95
CA GLU A 178 -7.36 -0.58 5.70
C GLU A 178 -6.37 0.23 4.85
N CYS A 179 -5.56 1.08 5.50
CA CYS A 179 -4.55 1.90 4.84
C CYS A 179 -3.36 1.06 4.34
N THR A 180 -3.00 0.02 5.09
CA THR A 180 -1.87 -0.86 4.79
C THR A 180 -2.24 -1.98 3.82
N ARG A 181 -3.55 -2.23 3.61
CA ARG A 181 -4.08 -3.31 2.77
C ARG A 181 -3.51 -3.37 1.35
N HIS A 182 -3.22 -2.22 0.77
CA HIS A 182 -2.67 -2.11 -0.58
C HIS A 182 -1.23 -2.63 -0.70
N TYR A 183 -0.52 -2.78 0.43
CA TYR A 183 0.87 -3.18 0.50
C TYR A 183 1.07 -4.62 0.99
N PHE A 184 0.03 -5.28 1.55
CA PHE A 184 0.12 -6.67 2.01
C PHE A 184 0.42 -7.63 0.85
N PRO A 185 1.32 -8.60 1.06
CA PRO A 185 1.64 -9.55 0.02
C PRO A 185 0.40 -10.31 -0.43
N ASN A 186 0.25 -10.46 -1.74
CA ASN A 186 -0.77 -11.31 -2.35
C ASN A 186 -0.14 -12.52 -3.06
N ALA A 187 1.18 -12.70 -2.91
CA ALA A 187 1.92 -13.80 -3.49
C ALA A 187 3.17 -14.11 -2.67
N PHE A 188 3.59 -15.38 -2.75
CA PHE A 188 4.84 -15.85 -2.19
C PHE A 188 5.62 -16.64 -3.25
N VAL A 189 6.78 -16.14 -3.66
CA VAL A 189 7.57 -16.67 -4.76
C VAL A 189 9.02 -16.82 -4.32
N ASN A 190 9.61 -18.00 -4.47
CA ASN A 190 11.02 -18.29 -4.13
C ASN A 190 11.43 -17.79 -2.73
N GLY A 191 10.58 -18.00 -1.72
CA GLY A 191 10.85 -17.57 -0.34
C GLY A 191 10.64 -16.07 -0.10
N ARG A 192 10.03 -15.33 -1.03
CA ARG A 192 9.83 -13.88 -0.96
C ARG A 192 8.36 -13.51 -1.01
N SER A 193 7.98 -12.54 -0.19
CA SER A 193 6.65 -11.92 -0.19
C SER A 193 6.58 -10.86 -1.30
N LEU A 194 5.60 -11.00 -2.18
CA LEU A 194 5.36 -10.09 -3.30
C LEU A 194 3.93 -9.53 -3.21
N ARG A 195 3.80 -8.25 -3.56
CA ARG A 195 2.54 -7.59 -3.88
C ARG A 195 2.50 -7.30 -5.37
N PHE A 196 1.55 -7.91 -6.06
CA PHE A 196 1.22 -7.59 -7.44
C PHE A 196 0.08 -6.59 -7.49
N ASN A 197 0.29 -5.48 -8.19
CA ASN A 197 -0.76 -4.53 -8.53
C ASN A 197 -0.85 -4.38 -10.05
N CYS A 198 -2.04 -4.02 -10.55
CA CYS A 198 -2.29 -3.77 -11.97
C CYS A 198 -2.94 -2.40 -12.09
N PHE A 199 -2.39 -1.53 -12.93
CA PHE A 199 -2.88 -0.18 -13.11
C PHE A 199 -2.89 0.21 -14.58
N ALA A 200 -3.97 0.83 -15.05
CA ALA A 200 -3.90 1.53 -16.33
C ALA A 200 -2.89 2.69 -16.22
N PHE A 201 -2.30 3.12 -17.34
CA PHE A 201 -1.31 4.20 -17.34
C PHE A 201 -1.81 5.46 -16.62
N TRP A 202 -3.07 5.86 -16.81
CA TRP A 202 -3.63 7.04 -16.16
C TRP A 202 -3.72 6.89 -14.63
N GLU A 203 -4.02 5.69 -14.12
CA GLU A 203 -4.05 5.40 -12.68
C GLU A 203 -2.64 5.42 -12.11
N PHE A 204 -1.69 4.83 -12.83
CA PHE A 204 -0.30 4.83 -12.42
C PHE A 204 0.28 6.24 -12.43
N LEU A 205 -0.08 7.09 -13.40
CA LEU A 205 0.27 8.51 -13.40
C LEU A 205 -0.27 9.24 -12.16
N ARG A 206 -1.51 8.95 -11.76
CA ARG A 206 -2.08 9.52 -10.53
C ARG A 206 -1.27 9.09 -9.30
N ILE A 207 -0.88 7.82 -9.23
CA ILE A 207 -0.01 7.31 -8.16
C ILE A 207 1.33 8.05 -8.17
N LEU A 208 2.01 8.13 -9.33
CA LEU A 208 3.31 8.80 -9.46
C LEU A 208 3.26 10.29 -9.08
N ARG A 209 2.16 10.99 -9.38
CA ARG A 209 1.96 12.38 -8.96
C ARG A 209 1.72 12.49 -7.46
N SER A 210 0.93 11.59 -6.88
CA SER A 210 0.75 11.56 -5.43
C SER A 210 2.05 11.23 -4.69
N THR A 211 2.98 10.51 -5.34
CA THR A 211 4.31 10.23 -4.79
C THR A 211 5.28 11.41 -4.88
N GLU A 212 4.94 12.52 -5.54
CA GLU A 212 5.78 13.75 -5.52
C GLU A 212 5.83 14.38 -4.11
N VAL A 213 4.97 13.94 -3.18
CA VAL A 213 5.09 14.18 -1.75
C VAL A 213 6.16 13.24 -1.19
N SER A 214 7.03 13.71 -0.30
CA SER A 214 8.22 13.02 0.25
C SER A 214 8.04 11.59 0.77
N ASP A 215 6.80 11.14 0.96
CA ASP A 215 6.42 9.82 1.47
C ASP A 215 5.97 8.83 0.38
N GLY A 216 6.09 9.20 -0.89
CA GLY A 216 5.66 8.40 -2.02
C GLY A 216 6.37 7.06 -2.16
N ILE A 217 5.63 5.96 -2.03
CA ILE A 217 6.18 4.62 -2.18
C ILE A 217 6.16 4.21 -3.64
N LEU A 218 7.33 4.29 -4.28
CA LEU A 218 7.52 3.79 -5.62
C LEU A 218 7.69 2.26 -5.62
N PRO A 219 7.09 1.54 -6.59
CA PRO A 219 7.29 0.11 -6.76
C PRO A 219 8.76 -0.28 -6.91
N ASP A 220 9.12 -1.49 -6.49
CA ASP A 220 10.46 -2.04 -6.72
C ASP A 220 10.66 -2.40 -8.19
N PHE A 221 9.59 -2.81 -8.88
CA PHE A 221 9.66 -3.27 -10.26
C PHE A 221 8.39 -2.98 -11.04
N VAL A 222 8.54 -2.57 -12.31
CA VAL A 222 7.43 -2.24 -13.20
C VAL A 222 7.43 -3.14 -14.45
N VAL A 223 6.35 -3.89 -14.66
CA VAL A 223 6.10 -4.64 -15.90
C VAL A 223 5.20 -3.80 -16.79
N THR A 224 5.76 -3.29 -17.89
CA THR A 224 5.01 -2.48 -18.84
C THR A 224 4.47 -3.36 -19.96
N CYS A 225 3.17 -3.60 -19.96
CA CYS A 225 2.49 -4.34 -21.01
C CYS A 225 2.24 -3.43 -22.21
N ILE A 226 2.56 -3.93 -23.40
CA ILE A 226 2.50 -3.17 -24.64
C ILE A 226 1.93 -4.03 -25.76
N ASP A 227 1.08 -3.46 -26.62
CA ASP A 227 0.69 -4.08 -27.88
C ASP A 227 1.54 -3.49 -29.01
N SER A 228 2.53 -4.25 -29.47
CA SER A 228 3.45 -3.80 -30.53
C SER A 228 2.79 -3.62 -31.90
N ARG A 229 1.53 -4.08 -32.08
CA ARG A 229 0.76 -3.83 -33.30
C ARG A 229 0.00 -2.52 -33.27
N ASN A 230 -0.13 -1.91 -32.09
CA ASN A 230 -0.87 -0.69 -31.88
C ASN A 230 0.09 0.48 -31.66
N GLU A 231 0.28 1.30 -32.70
CA GLU A 231 1.18 2.45 -32.66
C GLU A 231 0.84 3.43 -31.51
N LYS A 232 -0.45 3.67 -31.26
CA LYS A 232 -0.90 4.52 -30.16
C LYS A 232 -0.45 3.95 -28.80
N CYS A 233 -0.58 2.63 -28.62
CA CYS A 233 -0.12 1.96 -27.40
C CYS A 233 1.40 2.13 -27.21
N ILE A 234 2.18 2.04 -28.30
CA ILE A 234 3.62 2.26 -28.23
C ILE A 234 3.93 3.70 -27.83
N GLN A 235 3.31 4.69 -28.49
CA GLN A 235 3.51 6.11 -28.18
C GLN A 235 3.14 6.45 -26.72
N GLU A 236 2.03 5.92 -26.21
CA GLU A 236 1.64 6.07 -24.81
C GLU A 236 2.65 5.44 -23.86
N THR A 237 3.15 4.25 -24.18
CA THR A 237 4.16 3.55 -23.37
C THR A 237 5.46 4.34 -23.31
N VAL A 238 5.88 4.92 -24.43
CA VAL A 238 7.06 5.77 -24.55
C VAL A 238 6.95 7.00 -23.63
N LYS A 239 5.84 7.74 -23.73
CA LYS A 239 5.59 8.90 -22.86
C LYS A 239 5.51 8.50 -21.39
N MET A 240 4.89 7.36 -21.09
CA MET A 240 4.81 6.86 -19.73
C MET A 240 6.20 6.51 -19.17
N GLN A 241 7.06 5.92 -19.98
CA GLN A 241 8.44 5.60 -19.61
C GLN A 241 9.24 6.86 -19.25
N GLU A 242 9.11 7.93 -20.04
CA GLU A 242 9.74 9.22 -19.74
C GLU A 242 9.32 9.75 -18.37
N ILE A 243 8.02 9.73 -18.09
CA ILE A 243 7.47 10.20 -16.82
C ILE A 243 7.94 9.32 -15.65
N MET A 244 7.85 8.00 -15.78
CA MET A 244 8.31 7.06 -14.75
C MET A 244 9.80 7.26 -14.44
N THR A 245 10.64 7.35 -15.47
CA THR A 245 12.08 7.58 -15.30
C THR A 245 12.35 8.92 -14.61
N GLY A 246 11.64 9.98 -14.99
CA GLY A 246 11.75 11.29 -14.36
C GLY A 246 11.42 11.23 -12.86
N VAL A 247 10.29 10.62 -12.50
CA VAL A 247 9.86 10.49 -11.10
C VAL A 247 10.84 9.65 -10.29
N TYR A 248 11.26 8.47 -10.77
CA TYR A 248 12.24 7.65 -10.06
C TYR A 248 13.56 8.40 -9.82
N LYS A 249 14.05 9.17 -10.80
CA LYS A 249 15.24 10.02 -10.65
C LYS A 249 15.07 11.10 -9.57
N LEU A 250 13.89 11.73 -9.46
CA LEU A 250 13.61 12.70 -8.39
C LEU A 250 13.75 12.08 -6.99
N HIS A 251 13.39 10.81 -6.85
CA HIS A 251 13.54 10.05 -5.61
C HIS A 251 14.91 9.38 -5.44
N ARG A 252 15.90 9.71 -6.28
CA ARG A 252 17.23 9.05 -6.31
C ARG A 252 17.13 7.52 -6.42
N ARG A 253 16.13 7.05 -7.18
CA ARG A 253 15.94 5.62 -7.45
C ARG A 253 16.13 5.36 -8.94
N LYS A 254 16.63 4.18 -9.26
CA LYS A 254 16.67 3.68 -10.63
C LYS A 254 15.35 2.99 -10.95
N LEU A 255 14.77 3.28 -12.11
CA LEU A 255 13.60 2.57 -12.61
C LEU A 255 14.02 1.18 -13.10
N TYR A 256 13.49 0.15 -12.47
CA TYR A 256 13.60 -1.23 -12.94
C TYR A 256 12.33 -1.64 -13.65
N ASN A 257 12.44 -1.90 -14.96
CA ASN A 257 11.29 -2.28 -15.76
C ASN A 257 11.60 -3.28 -16.87
N ILE A 258 10.56 -3.99 -17.29
CA ILE A 258 10.55 -4.79 -18.52
C ILE A 258 9.35 -4.41 -19.37
N TRP A 259 9.49 -4.59 -20.68
CA TRP A 259 8.36 -4.49 -21.59
C TRP A 259 7.86 -5.88 -21.94
N LEU A 260 6.55 -6.07 -21.86
CA LEU A 260 5.87 -7.32 -22.13
C LEU A 260 4.95 -7.13 -23.33
N ASP A 261 5.36 -7.61 -24.50
CA ASP A 261 4.58 -7.52 -25.74
C ASP A 261 3.44 -8.53 -25.73
N VAL A 262 2.21 -8.04 -25.67
CA VAL A 262 0.98 -8.85 -25.55
C VAL A 262 0.26 -9.07 -26.88
N SER A 263 0.85 -8.63 -27.99
CA SER A 263 0.26 -8.74 -29.34
C SER A 263 0.05 -10.18 -29.83
N GLY A 264 0.42 -11.19 -29.03
CA GLY A 264 0.27 -12.61 -29.33
C GLY A 264 1.01 -13.05 -30.60
N SER A 265 2.00 -12.26 -31.01
CA SER A 265 2.75 -12.46 -32.23
C SER A 265 3.90 -13.44 -31.95
N LYS A 266 4.04 -14.50 -32.75
CA LYS A 266 5.25 -15.37 -32.74
C LYS A 266 6.44 -14.62 -33.34
N PHE A 267 6.62 -13.35 -33.02
CA PHE A 267 7.75 -12.62 -33.55
C PHE A 267 9.01 -13.18 -32.90
N LYS A 268 9.95 -13.62 -33.74
CA LYS A 268 11.33 -13.79 -33.31
C LYS A 268 11.75 -12.49 -32.65
N GLU A 269 12.28 -12.59 -31.44
CA GLU A 269 12.71 -11.48 -30.58
C GLU A 269 13.47 -10.37 -31.34
N GLU A 270 14.23 -10.75 -32.38
CA GLU A 270 14.98 -9.85 -33.28
C GLU A 270 14.12 -8.88 -34.12
N LYS A 271 12.95 -9.32 -34.65
CA LYS A 271 12.09 -8.43 -35.45
C LYS A 271 11.36 -7.42 -34.57
N THR A 272 10.90 -7.86 -33.40
CA THR A 272 10.31 -6.99 -32.38
C THR A 272 11.35 -5.97 -31.89
N LYS A 273 12.58 -6.41 -31.63
CA LYS A 273 13.71 -5.52 -31.31
C LYS A 273 14.00 -4.52 -32.44
N SER A 274 13.92 -4.90 -33.71
CA SER A 274 14.12 -3.98 -34.85
C SER A 274 13.03 -2.92 -34.96
N GLN A 275 11.76 -3.33 -34.81
CA GLN A 275 10.63 -2.40 -34.81
C GLN A 275 10.68 -1.45 -33.61
N PHE A 276 10.99 -1.98 -32.42
CA PHE A 276 11.25 -1.17 -31.24
C PHE A 276 12.45 -0.25 -31.44
N ARG A 277 13.57 -0.70 -32.02
CA ARG A 277 14.74 0.15 -32.27
C ARG A 277 14.40 1.34 -33.18
N LYS A 278 13.54 1.16 -34.19
CA LYS A 278 13.08 2.28 -35.02
C LYS A 278 12.29 3.30 -34.20
N THR A 279 11.39 2.85 -33.33
CA THR A 279 10.60 3.74 -32.46
C THR A 279 11.40 4.31 -31.29
N LEU A 280 12.42 3.60 -30.81
CA LEU A 280 13.32 4.00 -29.74
C LEU A 280 14.43 4.93 -30.24
N HIS A 281 14.82 4.87 -31.52
CA HIS A 281 15.78 5.82 -32.10
C HIS A 281 15.25 7.26 -32.12
N SER A 282 13.93 7.46 -32.06
CA SER A 282 13.33 8.78 -31.82
C SER A 282 13.33 9.22 -30.34
N MET A 283 13.75 8.35 -29.41
CA MET A 283 13.76 8.61 -27.97
C MET A 283 15.18 8.93 -27.51
N THR A 284 15.64 10.15 -27.77
CA THR A 284 17.02 10.56 -27.52
C THR A 284 17.39 10.72 -26.03
N GLN A 285 16.45 10.54 -25.08
CA GLN A 285 16.68 10.81 -23.65
C GLN A 285 16.13 9.77 -22.67
N VAL A 286 15.59 8.64 -23.15
CA VAL A 286 14.84 7.71 -22.29
C VAL A 286 15.65 6.47 -21.96
N ASP A 287 15.74 6.17 -20.67
CA ASP A 287 16.33 4.91 -20.20
C ASP A 287 15.51 3.74 -20.77
N LEU A 288 16.18 2.97 -21.65
CA LEU A 288 15.63 1.81 -22.31
C LEU A 288 15.16 0.77 -21.28
N PRO A 289 14.09 0.01 -21.57
CA PRO A 289 13.68 -1.06 -20.68
C PRO A 289 14.82 -2.06 -20.49
N CYS A 290 14.95 -2.59 -19.27
CA CYS A 290 16.03 -3.52 -18.95
C CYS A 290 15.97 -4.76 -19.85
N ARG A 291 14.76 -5.23 -20.17
CA ARG A 291 14.49 -6.32 -21.13
C ARG A 291 13.13 -6.16 -21.81
N ILE A 292 12.99 -6.77 -22.99
CA ILE A 292 11.72 -6.88 -23.73
C ILE A 292 11.39 -8.36 -23.89
N PHE A 293 10.21 -8.78 -23.46
CA PHE A 293 9.70 -10.14 -23.58
C PHE A 293 8.47 -10.17 -24.46
N ALA A 294 8.40 -11.11 -25.40
CA ALA A 294 7.19 -11.41 -26.14
C ALA A 294 6.34 -12.40 -25.32
N LEU A 295 5.09 -12.04 -25.01
CA LEU A 295 4.16 -12.91 -24.31
C LEU A 295 3.38 -13.74 -25.33
N PRO A 296 3.63 -15.06 -25.44
CA PRO A 296 2.79 -15.91 -26.27
C PRO A 296 1.36 -15.96 -25.73
N LYS A 297 0.40 -16.25 -26.62
CA LYS A 297 -1.03 -16.38 -26.28
C LYS A 297 -1.30 -17.36 -25.13
N SER A 298 -0.45 -18.36 -25.00
CA SER A 298 -0.39 -19.30 -23.88
C SER A 298 1.06 -19.37 -23.41
N LEU A 299 1.31 -19.04 -22.15
CA LEU A 299 2.63 -19.24 -21.55
C LEU A 299 2.80 -20.71 -21.21
N SER A 300 3.94 -21.29 -21.57
CA SER A 300 4.32 -22.56 -20.96
C SER A 300 4.69 -22.32 -19.49
N LYS A 301 4.55 -23.34 -18.65
CA LYS A 301 4.96 -23.30 -17.26
C LYS A 301 6.41 -22.84 -17.10
N ASN A 302 7.31 -23.36 -17.94
CA ASN A 302 8.74 -23.02 -17.89
C ASN A 302 9.01 -21.55 -18.23
N ASP A 303 8.33 -21.00 -19.24
CA ASP A 303 8.46 -19.58 -19.61
C ASP A 303 7.93 -18.67 -18.50
N SER A 304 6.84 -19.11 -17.84
CA SER A 304 6.27 -18.43 -16.69
C SER A 304 7.21 -18.42 -15.51
N THR A 305 7.79 -19.57 -15.14
CA THR A 305 8.81 -19.68 -14.08
C THR A 305 9.97 -18.73 -14.38
N TYR A 306 10.50 -18.77 -15.60
CA TYR A 306 11.62 -17.94 -16.00
C TYR A 306 11.31 -16.44 -15.88
N LEU A 307 10.14 -16.00 -16.36
CA LEU A 307 9.72 -14.60 -16.26
C LEU A 307 9.56 -14.17 -14.79
N VAL A 308 8.96 -15.01 -13.97
CA VAL A 308 8.80 -14.78 -12.53
C VAL A 308 10.15 -14.66 -11.83
N ASP A 309 11.11 -15.54 -12.14
CA ASP A 309 12.47 -15.49 -11.60
C ASP A 309 13.18 -14.19 -11.97
N VAL A 310 13.05 -13.75 -13.23
CA VAL A 310 13.59 -12.46 -13.68
C VAL A 310 13.00 -11.31 -12.88
N ILE A 311 11.67 -11.30 -12.67
CA ILE A 311 10.99 -10.27 -11.88
C ILE A 311 11.53 -10.23 -10.45
N VAL A 312 11.61 -11.37 -9.78
CA VAL A 312 12.13 -11.45 -8.41
C VAL A 312 13.58 -11.00 -8.32
N GLN A 313 14.43 -11.41 -9.26
CA GLN A 313 15.83 -10.98 -9.30
C GLN A 313 15.97 -9.47 -9.48
N MET A 314 15.14 -8.85 -10.33
CA MET A 314 15.15 -7.40 -10.52
C MET A 314 14.66 -6.64 -9.29
N CYS A 315 13.64 -7.15 -8.58
CA CYS A 315 13.22 -6.59 -7.29
C CYS A 315 14.35 -6.60 -6.26
N VAL A 316 15.07 -7.73 -6.14
CA VAL A 316 16.23 -7.86 -5.25
C VAL A 316 17.32 -6.86 -5.63
N GLN A 317 17.63 -6.74 -6.92
CA GLN A 317 18.63 -5.80 -7.40
C GLN A 317 18.23 -4.34 -7.09
N SER A 318 16.96 -3.99 -7.33
CA SER A 318 16.44 -2.65 -7.05
C SER A 318 16.62 -2.24 -5.59
N ARG A 319 16.43 -3.16 -4.63
CA ARG A 319 16.60 -2.85 -3.21
C ARG A 319 18.05 -2.80 -2.78
N LYS A 320 18.93 -3.65 -3.33
CA LYS A 320 20.35 -3.65 -3.00
C LYS A 320 21.03 -2.33 -3.34
N GLU A 321 20.71 -1.77 -4.51
CA GLU A 321 21.28 -0.49 -4.94
C GLU A 321 20.81 0.67 -4.07
N PHE A 322 19.58 0.62 -3.55
CA PHE A 322 19.06 1.65 -2.65
C PHE A 322 19.71 1.64 -1.27
N THR A 323 20.12 0.46 -0.76
CA THR A 323 20.79 0.35 0.56
C THR A 323 22.27 0.76 0.56
N LEU A 324 22.87 1.03 -0.59
CA LEU A 324 24.30 1.34 -0.73
C LEU A 324 24.60 2.85 -0.89
N GLU A 325 23.56 3.69 -0.93
CA GLU A 325 23.65 5.16 -0.94
C GLU A 325 23.32 5.76 0.43
#